data_AF-A0A7X4KH10-F1
#
_entry.id   AF-A0A7X4KH10-F1
#
_cell.length_a   1.000
_cell.length_b   1.000
_cell.length_c   1.000
_cell.angle_alpha   90.00
_cell.angle_beta   90.00
_cell.angle_gamma   90.00
#
_symmetry.space_group_name_H-M   'P 1'
#
loop_
_entity.id
_entity.type
_entity.pdbx_description
1 polymer ?
#
loop_
_entity_poly.entity_id
_entity_poly.type
_entity_poly.pdbx_seq_one_letter_code
_entity_poly.pdbx_strand_id
1 'polypeptide(L)'
;MTAAIDTASEPHTISQLFLLSTAEQRADIVNRLLSNVSHEMVASLAASIGDFGDDQHPRVTPEQTEQITPAQMEEIAATAEQHSPGVVDKVAALYNH
;
A
#
# COMPACT_ATOMS: atom_id res chain seq x y z
N MET A 1 16.18 20.25 -25.01
CA MET A 1 16.63 19.06 -24.26
C MET A 1 15.43 18.15 -24.13
N THR A 2 15.54 16.97 -24.72
CA THR A 2 14.44 16.05 -25.01
C THR A 2 14.09 15.21 -23.79
N ALA A 3 12.78 15.11 -23.54
CA ALA A 3 12.02 14.11 -22.77
C ALA A 3 12.74 13.22 -21.74
N ALA A 4 12.33 13.38 -20.48
CA ALA A 4 12.24 12.30 -19.50
C ALA A 4 11.03 12.55 -18.59
N ILE A 5 9.83 12.60 -19.19
CA ILE A 5 8.64 12.11 -18.50
C ILE A 5 8.66 10.59 -18.66
N ASP A 6 9.56 9.97 -17.92
CA ASP A 6 9.73 8.53 -17.88
C ASP A 6 8.56 7.97 -17.07
N THR A 7 7.50 7.63 -17.80
CA THR A 7 6.48 6.65 -17.42
C THR A 7 5.96 6.76 -15.98
N ALA A 8 5.12 7.78 -15.75
CA ALA A 8 3.96 7.60 -14.88
C ALA A 8 3.03 6.56 -15.55
N SER A 9 3.45 5.29 -15.58
CA SER A 9 2.61 4.17 -15.97
C SER A 9 1.61 3.96 -14.84
N GLU A 10 0.59 4.80 -14.87
CA GLU A 10 -0.69 4.76 -14.15
C GLU A 10 -0.63 4.12 -12.75
N PRO A 11 -0.52 4.92 -11.66
CA PRO A 11 -0.69 4.45 -10.27
C PRO A 11 -2.11 3.92 -9.93
N HIS A 12 -2.94 3.62 -10.94
CA HIS A 12 -4.38 3.40 -10.79
C HIS A 12 -4.81 1.96 -10.49
N THR A 13 -3.91 0.98 -10.50
CA THR A 13 -4.35 -0.42 -10.36
C THR A 13 -4.63 -0.82 -8.91
N ILE A 14 -3.85 -0.32 -7.94
CA ILE A 14 -3.91 -0.85 -6.58
C ILE A 14 -5.06 -0.28 -5.74
N SER A 15 -5.46 0.97 -5.96
CA SER A 15 -6.62 1.55 -5.28
C SER A 15 -7.94 0.97 -5.79
N GLN A 16 -8.01 0.65 -7.08
CA GLN A 16 -9.14 -0.07 -7.65
C GLN A 16 -9.17 -1.52 -7.16
N LEU A 17 -8.02 -2.21 -7.15
CA LEU A 17 -7.88 -3.53 -6.55
C LEU A 17 -8.37 -3.51 -5.09
N PHE A 18 -7.88 -2.55 -4.29
CA PHE A 18 -8.27 -2.38 -2.90
C PHE A 18 -9.78 -2.19 -2.75
N LEU A 19 -10.40 -1.33 -3.56
CA LEU A 19 -11.86 -1.12 -3.52
C LEU A 19 -12.66 -2.38 -3.88
N LEU A 20 -12.16 -3.19 -4.81
CA LEU A 20 -12.81 -4.44 -5.24
C LEU A 20 -12.52 -5.63 -4.31
N SER A 21 -11.47 -5.55 -3.50
CA SER A 21 -11.05 -6.58 -2.54
C SER A 21 -11.92 -6.64 -1.28
N THR A 22 -12.02 -7.82 -0.69
CA THR A 22 -12.60 -8.03 0.65
C THR A 22 -11.71 -7.43 1.74
N ALA A 23 -12.24 -7.19 2.94
CA ALA A 23 -11.47 -6.66 4.07
C ALA A 23 -10.22 -7.50 4.40
N GLU A 24 -10.30 -8.83 4.29
CA GLU A 24 -9.14 -9.72 4.46
C GLU A 24 -8.08 -9.49 3.38
N GLN A 25 -8.48 -9.46 2.11
CA GLN A 25 -7.56 -9.22 0.99
C GLN A 25 -6.91 -7.83 1.07
N ARG A 26 -7.70 -6.81 1.45
CA ARG A 26 -7.20 -5.46 1.68
C ARG A 26 -6.12 -5.45 2.75
N ALA A 27 -6.33 -6.16 3.85
CA ALA A 27 -5.36 -6.21 4.95
C ALA A 27 -4.08 -6.89 4.48
N ASP A 28 -4.19 -8.00 3.74
CA ASP A 28 -3.02 -8.67 3.16
C ASP A 28 -2.26 -7.79 2.18
N ILE A 29 -2.95 -7.09 1.27
CA ILE A 29 -2.34 -6.15 0.31
C ILE A 29 -1.55 -5.09 1.07
N VAL A 30 -2.19 -4.42 2.03
CA VAL A 30 -1.56 -3.35 2.81
C VAL A 30 -0.37 -3.90 3.61
N ASN A 31 -0.54 -4.99 4.36
CA ASN A 31 0.54 -5.61 5.14
C ASN A 31 1.71 -6.05 4.27
N ARG A 32 1.46 -6.50 3.03
CA ARG A 32 2.51 -6.89 2.09
C ARG A 32 3.29 -5.67 1.61
N LEU A 33 2.64 -4.56 1.30
CA LEU A 33 3.33 -3.31 0.98
C LEU A 33 4.10 -2.78 2.18
N LEU A 34 3.50 -2.81 3.37
CA LEU A 34 4.13 -2.41 4.63
C LEU A 34 5.37 -3.25 4.97
N SER A 35 5.37 -4.54 4.60
CA SER A 35 6.52 -5.42 4.78
C SER A 35 7.71 -5.07 3.86
N ASN A 36 7.49 -4.24 2.84
CA ASN A 36 8.52 -3.80 1.89
C ASN A 36 8.98 -2.36 2.13
N VAL A 37 8.42 -1.66 3.13
CA VAL A 37 8.87 -0.33 3.56
C VAL A 37 9.63 -0.42 4.88
N SER A 38 10.40 0.62 5.18
CA SER A 38 11.11 0.74 6.45
C SER A 38 10.13 0.89 7.62
N HIS A 39 10.52 0.38 8.79
CA HIS A 39 9.71 0.45 10.02
C HIS A 39 9.33 1.90 10.37
N GLU A 40 10.27 2.84 10.19
CA GLU A 40 10.04 4.28 10.37
C GLU A 40 8.86 4.82 9.55
N MET A 41 8.71 4.36 8.29
CA MET A 41 7.61 4.81 7.45
C MET A 41 6.29 4.10 7.75
N VAL A 42 6.34 2.85 8.20
CA VAL A 42 5.15 2.20 8.76
C VAL A 42 4.64 3.00 9.94
N ALA A 43 5.53 3.44 10.85
CA ALA A 43 5.17 4.27 11.98
C ALA A 43 4.64 5.66 11.58
N SER A 44 5.21 6.31 10.55
CA SER A 44 4.68 7.60 10.07
C SER A 44 3.31 7.49 9.42
N LEU A 45 3.10 6.41 8.66
CA LEU A 45 1.81 6.14 8.03
C LEU A 45 0.75 5.76 9.07
N ALA A 46 1.12 4.90 10.03
CA ALA A 46 0.30 4.57 11.20
C ALA A 46 -0.20 5.86 11.87
N ALA A 47 0.71 6.76 12.23
CA ALA A 47 0.35 8.05 12.83
C ALA A 47 -0.62 8.90 11.99
N SER A 48 -0.64 8.75 10.66
CA SER A 48 -1.54 9.47 9.76
C SER A 48 -2.95 8.87 9.66
N ILE A 49 -3.09 7.56 9.88
CA ILE A 49 -4.36 6.85 9.75
C ILE A 49 -4.99 6.57 11.13
N GLY A 50 -4.21 6.60 12.23
CA GLY A 50 -4.67 6.43 13.60
C GLY A 50 -3.85 5.40 14.39
N ASP A 51 -4.45 4.76 15.38
CA ASP A 51 -3.77 3.67 16.13
C ASP A 51 -3.71 2.40 15.25
N PHE A 52 -2.49 1.99 14.86
CA PHE A 52 -2.22 0.86 13.96
C PHE A 52 -1.57 -0.30 14.71
N GLY A 53 -2.41 -1.22 15.21
CA GLY A 53 -1.92 -2.46 15.78
C GLY A 53 -1.08 -2.25 17.05
N ASP A 54 -0.50 -3.34 17.55
CA ASP A 54 0.35 -3.31 18.74
C ASP A 54 1.74 -2.77 18.35
N ASP A 55 2.33 -1.87 19.16
CA ASP A 55 3.62 -1.17 18.93
C ASP A 55 4.80 -2.10 18.53
N GLN A 56 4.67 -3.41 18.75
CA GLN A 56 5.69 -4.40 18.46
C GLN A 56 5.61 -5.00 17.05
N HIS A 57 4.43 -4.98 16.42
CA HIS A 57 4.20 -5.52 15.08
C HIS A 57 3.10 -4.72 14.37
N PRO A 58 3.44 -3.63 13.67
CA PRO A 58 2.44 -2.83 12.97
C PRO A 58 1.85 -3.67 11.82
N ARG A 59 0.70 -4.27 12.08
CA ARG A 59 -0.12 -5.02 11.13
C ARG A 59 -1.49 -4.39 11.06
N VAL A 60 -1.96 -4.19 9.84
CA VAL A 60 -3.31 -3.73 9.54
C VAL A 60 -4.25 -4.92 9.63
N THR A 61 -5.28 -4.81 10.47
CA THR A 61 -6.36 -5.80 10.55
C THR A 61 -7.39 -5.55 9.44
N PRO A 62 -8.20 -6.56 9.09
CA PRO A 62 -9.31 -6.38 8.15
C PRO A 62 -10.21 -5.20 8.50
N GLU A 63 -10.61 -5.05 9.77
CA GLU A 63 -11.45 -3.93 10.20
C GLU A 63 -10.77 -2.56 10.03
N GLN A 64 -9.45 -2.47 10.21
CA GLN A 64 -8.71 -1.22 10.01
C GLN A 64 -8.66 -0.80 8.54
N THR A 65 -8.72 -1.75 7.60
CA THR A 65 -8.73 -1.43 6.17
C THR A 65 -10.00 -0.71 5.73
N GLU A 66 -11.08 -0.81 6.50
CA GLU A 66 -12.31 -0.05 6.25
C GLU A 66 -12.11 1.45 6.48
N GLN A 67 -11.12 1.82 7.30
CA GLN A 67 -10.75 3.21 7.58
C GLN A 67 -9.69 3.76 6.62
N ILE A 68 -9.08 2.90 5.81
CA ILE A 68 -8.09 3.31 4.81
C ILE A 68 -8.83 3.82 3.57
N THR A 69 -8.61 5.10 3.27
CA THR A 69 -9.14 5.72 2.06
C THR A 69 -8.33 5.30 0.81
N PRO A 70 -8.92 5.36 -0.40
CA PRO A 70 -8.18 5.09 -1.63
C PRO A 70 -6.94 5.97 -1.80
N ALA A 71 -7.00 7.24 -1.39
CA ALA A 71 -5.85 8.15 -1.46
C ALA A 71 -4.70 7.71 -0.54
N GLN A 72 -5.01 7.29 0.69
CA GLN A 72 -4.01 6.70 1.60
C GLN A 72 -3.44 5.41 1.00
N MET A 73 -4.26 4.58 0.36
CA MET A 73 -3.79 3.38 -0.33
C MET A 73 -2.79 3.71 -1.45
N GLU A 74 -3.03 4.75 -2.24
CA GLU A 74 -2.08 5.24 -3.26
C GLU A 74 -0.77 5.70 -2.62
N GLU A 75 -0.83 6.43 -1.52
CA GLU A 75 0.35 6.90 -0.80
C GLU A 75 1.20 5.74 -0.26
N ILE A 76 0.56 4.71 0.33
CA ILE A 76 1.22 3.48 0.79
C ILE A 76 1.94 2.80 -0.37
N ALA A 77 1.23 2.63 -1.49
CA ALA A 77 1.78 1.99 -2.67
C ALA A 77 2.94 2.77 -3.29
N ALA A 78 2.80 4.10 -3.43
CA ALA A 78 3.85 4.97 -3.94
C ALA A 78 5.09 4.92 -3.05
N THR A 79 4.89 4.90 -1.73
CA THR A 79 5.97 4.80 -0.75
C THR A 79 6.68 3.46 -0.81
N ALA A 80 5.93 2.37 -0.93
CA ALA A 80 6.48 1.02 -1.11
C ALA A 80 7.28 0.92 -2.41
N GLU A 81 6.78 1.49 -3.50
CA GLU A 81 7.44 1.51 -4.81
C GLU A 81 8.76 2.29 -4.79
N GLN A 82 8.82 3.41 -4.07
CA GLN A 82 10.05 4.20 -3.89
C GLN A 82 11.17 3.40 -3.19
N HIS A 83 10.81 2.51 -2.26
CA HIS A 83 11.78 1.68 -1.55
C HIS A 83 12.09 0.36 -2.27
N SER A 84 11.08 -0.25 -2.87
CA SER A 84 11.15 -1.55 -3.51
C SER A 84 10.50 -1.47 -4.89
N PRO A 85 11.26 -1.09 -5.93
CA PRO A 85 10.72 -0.98 -7.28
C PRO A 85 10.07 -2.28 -7.76
N GLY A 86 8.89 -2.15 -8.36
CA GLY A 86 8.02 -3.23 -8.82
C GLY A 86 7.31 -3.99 -7.70
N VAL A 87 7.29 -3.48 -6.46
CA VAL A 87 6.57 -4.15 -5.37
C VAL A 87 5.06 -4.07 -5.57
N VAL A 88 4.55 -2.94 -6.07
CA VAL A 88 3.12 -2.74 -6.31
C VAL A 88 2.62 -3.74 -7.35
N ASP A 89 3.36 -3.91 -8.45
CA ASP A 89 3.06 -4.90 -9.50
C ASP A 89 3.11 -6.33 -8.98
N LYS A 90 4.11 -6.68 -8.16
CA LYS A 90 4.23 -8.02 -7.56
C LYS A 90 3.06 -8.33 -6.65
N VAL A 91 2.59 -7.35 -5.87
CA VAL A 91 1.42 -7.53 -5.00
C VAL A 91 0.17 -7.67 -5.84
N ALA A 92 -0.05 -6.77 -6.81
CA ALA A 92 -1.24 -6.80 -7.69
C ALA A 92 -1.34 -8.09 -8.51
N ALA A 93 -0.21 -8.61 -9.00
CA ALA A 93 -0.16 -9.86 -9.77
C ALA A 93 -0.63 -11.10 -8.99
N LEU A 94 -0.60 -11.08 -7.65
CA LEU A 94 -1.11 -12.18 -6.83
C LEU A 94 -2.63 -12.27 -6.81
N TYR A 95 -3.33 -11.19 -7.15
CA TYR A 95 -4.80 -11.08 -7.05
C TYR A 95 -5.50 -11.00 -8.41
N ASN A 96 -4.75 -10.89 -9.52
CA ASN A 96 -5.25 -10.85 -10.90
C ASN A 96 -5.18 -12.23 -11.61
N HIS A 97 -5.44 -13.33 -10.91
CA HIS A 97 -5.51 -14.69 -11.50
C HIS A 97 -6.93 -15.08 -11.92
#